data_AF-A0A935SV05-F1
#
_entry.id   AF-A0A935SV05-F1
#
_cell.length_a   1.000
_cell.length_b   1.000
_cell.length_c   1.000
_cell.angle_alpha   90.00
_cell.angle_beta   90.00
_cell.angle_gamma   90.00
#
_symmetry.space_group_name_H-M   'P 1'
#
loop_
_entity.id
_entity.type
_entity.pdbx_description
1 polymer ?
#
loop_
_entity_poly.entity_id
_entity_poly.type
_entity_poly.pdbx_seq_one_letter_code
_entity_poly.pdbx_strand_id
1 'polypeptide(L)'
;MPVPDETAAQQLPSAIKALEDVEILCVDCRQTFVWSAGEQCFFRDKCLENPPKRCKECKKAKNKRLAAIELAALIGKRQHIEVQAQCAKCECITTVPFYPSQGRPVYCRACYLEANLPRSNGTTGRV
;
A
#
# COMPACT_ATOMS: atom_id res chain seq x y z
N MET A 1 -4.68 66.51 18.58
CA MET A 1 -3.90 65.35 18.12
C MET A 1 -4.86 64.25 17.72
N PRO A 2 -4.61 63.58 16.59
CA PRO A 2 -5.50 62.62 15.94
C PRO A 2 -5.36 61.22 16.55
N VAL A 3 -6.44 60.43 16.53
CA VAL A 3 -6.55 59.16 15.78
C VAL A 3 -8.01 58.67 15.85
N PRO A 4 -8.77 58.69 14.74
CA PRO A 4 -9.90 57.79 14.56
C PRO A 4 -9.42 56.47 13.94
N ASP A 5 -10.16 55.41 14.24
CA ASP A 5 -10.39 54.20 13.42
C ASP A 5 -9.18 53.35 12.99
N GLU A 6 -9.12 52.09 13.44
CA GLU A 6 -8.64 50.95 12.63
C GLU A 6 -8.84 49.65 13.43
N THR A 7 -10.08 49.18 13.53
CA THR A 7 -10.36 47.77 13.87
C THR A 7 -11.27 47.20 12.80
N ALA A 8 -10.69 47.02 11.61
CA ALA A 8 -11.31 46.31 10.51
C ALA A 8 -10.23 45.65 9.66
N ALA A 9 -9.59 44.61 10.22
CA ALA A 9 -8.89 43.62 9.40
C ALA A 9 -9.95 42.81 8.65
N GLN A 10 -10.48 43.41 7.59
CA GLN A 10 -11.46 42.81 6.70
C GLN A 10 -10.79 41.68 5.91
N GLN A 11 -11.38 40.51 6.15
CA GLN A 11 -11.14 39.22 5.54
C GLN A 11 -10.76 39.29 4.04
N LEU A 12 -9.61 38.69 3.72
CA LEU A 12 -9.14 38.50 2.35
C LEU A 12 -10.02 37.46 1.62
N PRO A 13 -10.43 37.70 0.35
CA PRO A 13 -11.43 36.90 -0.34
C PRO A 13 -10.97 35.46 -0.63
N SER A 14 -11.82 34.52 -0.22
CA SER A 14 -11.67 33.07 -0.31
C SER A 14 -11.84 32.56 -1.74
N ALA A 15 -10.80 32.70 -2.58
CA ALA A 15 -10.84 32.20 -3.96
C ALA A 15 -9.52 31.58 -4.46
N ILE A 16 -8.72 31.03 -3.56
CA ILE A 16 -7.82 29.92 -3.89
C ILE A 16 -8.35 28.75 -3.08
N LYS A 17 -8.64 27.61 -3.72
CA LYS A 17 -8.94 26.36 -3.00
C LYS A 17 -7.66 26.01 -2.24
N ALA A 18 -7.52 26.56 -1.04
CA ALA A 18 -6.34 26.52 -0.22
C ALA A 18 -6.10 25.06 0.15
N LEU A 19 -5.18 24.42 -0.58
CA LEU A 19 -4.66 23.13 -0.17
C LEU A 19 -3.85 23.44 1.07
N GLU A 20 -4.34 23.02 2.23
CA GLU A 20 -3.65 23.19 3.50
C GLU A 20 -2.71 22.01 3.71
N ASP A 21 -1.68 22.20 4.52
CA ASP A 21 -0.78 21.12 4.89
C ASP A 21 -1.54 20.09 5.73
N VAL A 22 -1.60 18.85 5.24
CA VAL A 22 -2.34 17.76 5.91
C VAL A 22 -1.36 16.79 6.54
N GLU A 23 -1.51 16.51 7.83
CA GLU A 23 -0.75 15.46 8.49
C GLU A 23 -1.37 14.07 8.23
N ILE A 24 -0.53 13.12 7.81
CA ILE A 24 -0.93 11.75 7.50
C ILE A 24 -0.07 10.76 8.29
N LEU A 25 -0.68 9.69 8.78
CA LEU A 25 0.01 8.58 9.46
C LEU A 25 0.62 7.61 8.44
N CYS A 26 1.91 7.31 8.61
CA CYS A 26 2.59 6.30 7.80
C CYS A 26 2.14 4.88 8.18
N VAL A 27 1.75 4.07 7.19
CA VAL A 27 1.32 2.67 7.43
C VAL A 27 2.44 1.74 7.92
N ASP A 28 3.71 2.06 7.65
CA ASP A 28 4.85 1.20 8.00
C ASP A 28 5.43 1.57 9.38
N CYS A 29 5.70 2.86 9.64
CA CYS A 29 6.37 3.32 10.86
C CYS A 29 5.45 4.05 11.85
N ARG A 30 4.18 4.29 11.50
CA ARG A 30 3.17 4.99 12.31
C ARG A 30 3.52 6.44 12.70
N GLN A 31 4.59 6.99 12.16
CA GLN A 31 4.92 8.41 12.31
C GLN A 31 3.98 9.27 11.47
N THR A 32 3.56 10.41 12.01
CA THR A 32 2.87 11.45 11.25
C THR A 32 3.86 12.16 10.34
N PHE A 33 3.43 12.49 9.13
CA PHE A 33 4.22 13.30 8.21
C PHE A 33 3.30 14.26 7.45
N VAL A 34 3.85 15.39 7.02
CA VAL A 34 3.11 16.44 6.33
C VAL A 34 3.00 16.13 4.85
N TRP A 35 1.78 16.15 4.33
CA TRP A 35 1.44 16.21 2.91
C TRP A 35 1.12 17.65 2.56
N SER A 36 2.12 18.36 2.05
CA SER A 36 2.03 19.81 1.92
C SER A 36 1.12 20.24 0.78
N ALA A 37 0.65 21.49 0.84
CA ALA A 37 -0.10 22.16 -0.23
C ALA A 37 0.55 21.99 -1.61
N GLY A 38 1.88 22.14 -1.67
CA GLY A 38 2.66 21.99 -2.90
C GLY A 38 2.70 20.54 -3.41
N GLU A 39 2.79 19.56 -2.50
CA GLU A 39 2.70 18.14 -2.87
C GLU A 39 1.29 17.76 -3.35
N GLN A 40 0.24 18.35 -2.78
CA GLN A 40 -1.14 18.15 -3.22
C GLN A 40 -1.38 18.73 -4.62
N CYS A 41 -0.87 19.93 -4.91
CA CYS A 41 -0.90 20.50 -6.27
C CYS A 41 -0.20 19.58 -7.27
N PHE A 42 1.01 19.10 -6.95
CA PHE A 42 1.75 18.18 -7.82
C PHE A 42 0.99 16.89 -8.11
N PHE A 43 0.32 16.33 -7.08
CA PHE A 43 -0.50 15.13 -7.23
C PHE A 43 -1.69 15.39 -8.16
N ARG A 44 -2.39 16.52 -8.01
CA ARG A 44 -3.49 16.91 -8.89
C ARG A 44 -3.03 17.11 -10.34
N ASP A 45 -1.91 17.79 -10.57
CA ASP A 45 -1.36 18.04 -11.91
C ASP A 45 -0.96 16.75 -12.64
N LYS A 46 -0.57 15.72 -11.88
CA LYS A 46 -0.24 14.38 -12.39
C LYS A 46 -1.45 13.45 -12.47
N CYS A 47 -2.67 13.94 -12.22
CA CYS A 47 -3.87 13.12 -12.11
C CYS A 47 -3.73 11.97 -11.08
N LEU A 48 -3.00 12.23 -9.99
CA LEU A 48 -2.84 11.34 -8.84
C LEU A 48 -3.79 11.80 -7.73
N GLU A 49 -4.96 11.17 -7.62
CA GLU A 49 -5.97 11.54 -6.62
C GLU A 49 -5.68 10.96 -5.22
N ASN A 50 -4.87 9.90 -5.13
CA ASN A 50 -4.68 9.19 -3.88
C ASN A 50 -3.51 9.78 -3.03
N PRO A 51 -3.75 10.14 -1.76
CA PRO A 51 -2.72 10.68 -0.87
C PRO A 51 -1.59 9.68 -0.57
N PRO A 52 -0.39 10.16 -0.23
CA PRO A 52 0.71 9.29 0.15
C PRO A 52 0.38 8.49 1.43
N LYS A 53 0.53 7.16 1.36
CA LYS A 53 0.28 6.25 2.50
C LYS A 53 1.52 6.01 3.38
N ARG A 54 2.70 6.38 2.88
CA ARG A 54 4.01 6.09 3.50
C ARG A 54 4.83 7.37 3.52
N CYS A 55 5.53 7.61 4.62
CA CYS A 55 6.47 8.72 4.72
C CYS A 55 7.64 8.54 3.73
N LYS A 56 8.38 9.64 3.50
CA LYS A 56 9.50 9.69 2.55
C LYS A 56 10.56 8.62 2.83
N GLU A 57 10.87 8.38 4.11
CA GLU A 57 11.84 7.37 4.53
C GLU A 57 11.36 5.95 4.25
N CYS A 58 10.13 5.59 4.63
CA CYS A 58 9.56 4.26 4.34
C CYS A 58 9.41 4.02 2.84
N LYS A 59 9.07 5.06 2.05
CA LYS A 59 9.06 4.99 0.58
C LYS A 59 10.46 4.72 0.03
N LYS A 60 11.50 5.42 0.52
CA LYS A 60 12.90 5.19 0.12
C LYS A 60 13.38 3.80 0.50
N ALA A 61 13.07 3.33 1.72
CA ALA A 61 13.41 1.99 2.18
C ALA A 61 12.74 0.89 1.34
N LYS A 62 11.46 1.06 0.99
CA LYS A 62 10.73 0.17 0.07
C LYS A 62 11.41 0.15 -1.30
N ASN A 63 11.66 1.31 -1.89
CA ASN A 63 12.31 1.41 -3.20
C ASN A 63 13.71 0.78 -3.20
N LYS A 64 14.49 0.97 -2.14
CA LYS A 64 15.82 0.33 -1.97
C LYS A 64 15.71 -1.19 -1.91
N ARG A 65 14.73 -1.74 -1.19
CA ARG A 65 14.48 -3.18 -1.15
C ARG A 65 14.11 -3.72 -2.53
N LEU A 66 13.24 -3.04 -3.26
CA LEU A 66 12.86 -3.43 -4.62
C LEU A 66 14.06 -3.43 -5.58
N ALA A 67 14.85 -2.36 -5.56
CA ALA A 67 16.07 -2.27 -6.38
C ALA A 67 17.09 -3.38 -6.04
N ALA A 68 17.24 -3.73 -4.76
CA ALA A 68 18.11 -4.84 -4.35
C ALA A 68 17.61 -6.20 -4.87
N ILE A 69 16.29 -6.42 -4.87
CA ILE A 69 15.68 -7.64 -5.43
C ILE A 69 15.91 -7.71 -6.95
N GLU A 70 15.71 -6.59 -7.65
CA GLU A 70 15.92 -6.49 -9.09
C GLU A 70 17.38 -6.74 -9.48
N LEU A 71 18.33 -6.15 -8.74
CA LEU A 71 19.76 -6.40 -8.91
C LEU A 71 20.11 -7.86 -8.63
N ALA A 72 19.56 -8.46 -7.57
CA ALA A 72 19.77 -9.88 -7.26
C ALA A 72 19.21 -10.81 -8.35
N ALA A 73 18.10 -10.43 -8.99
CA ALA A 73 17.52 -11.16 -10.11
C ALA A 73 18.42 -11.09 -11.36
N LEU A 74 19.07 -9.94 -11.62
CA LEU A 74 19.98 -9.74 -12.74
C LEU A 74 21.30 -10.52 -12.57
N ILE A 75 21.81 -10.60 -11.34
CA ILE A 75 23.04 -11.35 -10.98
C ILE A 75 22.76 -12.87 -10.86
N GLY A 76 21.51 -13.31 -11.01
CA GLY A 76 21.11 -14.72 -10.92
C GLY A 76 21.08 -15.29 -9.49
N LYS A 77 21.29 -14.46 -8.46
CA LYS A 77 21.25 -14.85 -7.03
C LYS A 77 19.83 -14.76 -6.48
N ARG A 78 18.86 -15.36 -7.17
CA ARG A 78 17.53 -15.54 -6.61
C ARG A 78 17.67 -16.51 -5.45
N GLN A 79 17.42 -16.07 -4.22
CA GLN A 79 17.28 -16.98 -3.10
C GLN A 79 15.97 -17.75 -3.31
N HIS A 80 16.02 -18.83 -4.10
CA HIS A 80 14.92 -19.77 -4.22
C HIS A 80 14.90 -20.56 -2.92
N ILE A 81 13.98 -20.20 -2.03
CA ILE A 81 13.81 -20.89 -0.76
C ILE A 81 12.76 -21.97 -1.00
N GLU A 82 13.20 -23.22 -1.05
CA GLU A 82 12.32 -24.38 -1.10
C GLU A 82 12.05 -24.86 0.31
N VAL A 83 10.81 -24.74 0.77
CA VAL A 83 10.37 -25.24 2.08
C VAL A 83 9.39 -26.38 1.85
N GLN A 84 9.60 -27.50 2.53
CA GLN A 84 8.60 -28.57 2.58
C GLN A 84 7.47 -28.14 3.51
N ALA A 85 6.24 -28.22 3.01
CA ALA A 85 5.03 -27.92 3.76
C ALA A 85 3.97 -28.98 3.51
N GLN A 86 3.13 -29.21 4.52
CA GLN A 86 2.02 -30.15 4.41
C GLN A 86 0.78 -29.44 3.86
N CYS A 87 0.15 -30.03 2.85
CA CYS A 87 -1.11 -29.51 2.31
C CYS A 87 -2.25 -29.69 3.32
N ALA A 88 -3.04 -28.63 3.56
CA ALA A 88 -4.15 -28.66 4.51
C ALA A 88 -5.35 -29.52 4.08
N LYS A 89 -5.42 -29.97 2.81
CA LYS A 89 -6.55 -30.76 2.27
C LYS A 89 -6.21 -32.23 2.02
N CYS A 90 -5.09 -32.51 1.34
CA CYS A 90 -4.64 -33.88 1.02
C CYS A 90 -3.62 -34.42 2.02
N GLU A 91 -3.11 -33.60 2.93
CA GLU A 91 -2.00 -33.92 3.84
C GLU A 91 -0.68 -34.30 3.16
N CYS A 92 -0.64 -34.18 1.83
CA CYS A 92 0.52 -34.51 1.03
C CYS A 92 1.63 -33.46 1.20
N ILE A 93 2.88 -33.92 1.33
CA ILE A 93 4.06 -33.05 1.44
C ILE A 93 4.30 -32.41 0.07
N THR A 94 4.38 -31.09 0.04
CA THR A 94 4.60 -30.31 -1.16
C THR A 94 5.69 -29.27 -0.92
N THR A 95 6.45 -28.94 -1.96
CA THR A 95 7.49 -27.92 -1.90
C THR A 95 6.90 -26.58 -2.28
N VAL A 96 7.04 -25.59 -1.40
CA VAL A 96 6.57 -24.22 -1.63
C VAL A 96 7.74 -23.24 -1.68
N PRO A 97 7.66 -22.18 -2.51
CA PRO A 97 8.73 -21.18 -2.67
C PRO A 97 8.69 -20.09 -1.56
N PHE A 98 7.98 -20.34 -0.47
CA PHE A 98 7.76 -19.39 0.62
C PHE A 98 7.70 -20.12 1.97
N TYR A 99 8.08 -19.44 3.05
CA TYR A 99 7.84 -19.96 4.40
C TYR A 99 6.33 -19.92 4.72
N PRO A 100 5.73 -21.02 5.20
CA PRO A 100 4.36 -21.04 5.68
C PRO A 100 4.16 -19.96 6.76
N SER A 101 3.16 -19.09 6.57
CA SER A 101 2.83 -18.05 7.55
C SER A 101 1.71 -18.53 8.48
N GLN A 102 1.80 -18.16 9.76
CA GLN A 102 0.76 -18.47 10.75
C GLN A 102 -0.55 -17.79 10.31
N GLY A 103 -1.59 -18.57 10.01
CA GLY A 103 -2.92 -18.07 9.63
C GLY A 103 -3.32 -18.23 8.15
N ARG A 104 -2.45 -18.75 7.27
CA ARG A 104 -2.84 -19.11 5.89
C ARG A 104 -2.54 -20.59 5.58
N PRO A 105 -3.55 -21.40 5.20
CA PRO A 105 -3.34 -22.81 4.88
C PRO A 105 -2.51 -22.97 3.60
N VAL A 106 -1.58 -23.92 3.61
CA VAL A 106 -0.79 -24.29 2.44
C VAL A 106 -1.55 -25.36 1.66
N TYR A 107 -1.60 -25.23 0.34
CA TYR A 107 -2.22 -26.21 -0.55
C TYR A 107 -1.22 -26.70 -1.59
N CYS A 108 -1.27 -27.99 -1.91
CA CYS A 108 -0.59 -28.52 -3.09
C CYS A 108 -1.23 -27.95 -4.36
N ARG A 109 -0.51 -28.04 -5.49
CA ARG A 109 -0.95 -27.47 -6.78
C ARG A 109 -2.37 -27.93 -7.17
N ALA A 110 -2.69 -29.20 -6.98
CA ALA A 110 -4.00 -29.75 -7.30
C ALA A 110 -5.11 -29.15 -6.42
N CYS A 111 -4.94 -29.16 -5.10
CA CYS A 111 -5.93 -28.62 -4.17
C CYS A 111 -6.08 -27.09 -4.29
N TYR A 112 -5.00 -26.36 -4.61
CA TYR A 112 -5.06 -24.91 -4.84
C TYR A 112 -5.89 -24.59 -6.08
N LEU A 113 -5.66 -25.31 -7.19
CA LEU A 113 -6.45 -25.13 -8.41
C LEU A 113 -7.92 -25.42 -8.15
N GLU A 114 -8.24 -26.53 -7.48
CA GLU A 114 -9.63 -26.88 -7.15
C GLU A 114 -10.32 -25.81 -6.27
N ALA A 115 -9.60 -25.24 -5.30
CA ALA A 115 -10.12 -24.19 -4.42
C ALA A 115 -10.33 -22.83 -5.14
N ASN A 116 -9.54 -22.55 -6.18
CA ASN A 116 -9.58 -21.30 -6.95
C ASN A 116 -10.38 -21.40 -8.26
N LEU A 117 -10.86 -22.58 -8.65
CA LEU A 117 -11.76 -22.70 -9.78
C LEU A 117 -13.06 -21.96 -9.47
N PRO A 118 -13.61 -21.18 -10.43
CA PRO A 118 -14.94 -20.62 -10.26
C PRO A 118 -15.90 -21.80 -10.07
N ARG A 119 -16.62 -21.82 -8.94
CA ARG A 119 -17.67 -22.81 -8.73
C ARG A 119 -18.66 -22.68 -9.88
N SER A 120 -18.71 -23.66 -10.77
CA SER A 120 -19.86 -23.86 -11.65
C SER A 120 -21.01 -24.34 -10.78
N ASN A 121 -21.63 -23.39 -10.06
CA ASN A 121 -22.82 -23.67 -9.27
C ASN A 121 -23.97 -24.01 -10.24
N GLY A 122 -24.23 -25.31 -10.36
CA GLY A 122 -25.59 -25.79 -10.51
C GLY A 122 -26.35 -25.53 -9.20
N THR A 123 -27.29 -24.58 -9.27
CA THR A 123 -28.57 -24.57 -8.56
C THR A 123 -28.55 -24.55 -7.02
N THR A 124 -28.75 -23.37 -6.43
CA THR A 124 -29.95 -22.98 -5.65
C THR A 124 -29.74 -21.59 -5.05
N GLY A 125 -30.66 -20.68 -5.35
CA GLY A 125 -30.51 -19.26 -5.13
C GLY A 125 -30.74 -18.79 -3.69
N ARG A 126 -30.44 -17.51 -3.47
CA ARG A 126 -31.21 -16.66 -2.57
C ARG A 126 -31.10 -15.21 -3.02
N VAL A 127 -32.27 -14.60 -3.12
CA VAL A 127 -32.58 -13.16 -3.26
C VAL A 127 -31.84 -12.29 -2.26
#